data_AF-A0A2J8JVG1-F1
#
_entry.id   AF-A0A2J8JVG1-F1
#
_cell.length_a   1.000
_cell.length_b   1.000
_cell.length_c   1.000
_cell.angle_alpha   90.00
_cell.angle_beta   90.00
_cell.angle_gamma   90.00
#
_symmetry.space_group_name_H-M   'P 1'
#
loop_
_entity.id
_entity.type
_entity.pdbx_description
1 polymer ?
#
loop_
_entity_poly.entity_id
_entity_poly.type
_entity_poly.pdbx_seq_one_letter_code
_entity_poly.pdbx_strand_id
1 'polypeptide(L)'
;MDSVKQSAALCLLRLYRTSPDLVPMGDWTSRVVHLLNDQHLGVVTAATSLITTLAQKNPEEFKTSVSLAVSRLSRIVTSASTDLQDYTYYFVPAPWLSVKLLRLLQCYPPPDPAVRGRLTECLET
;
A
#
# COMPACT_ATOMS: atom_id res chain seq x y z
N MET A 1 -6.88 -6.79 17.20
CA MET A 1 -7.50 -5.51 16.75
C MET A 1 -7.26 -5.28 15.25
N ASP A 2 -6.16 -5.76 14.69
CA ASP A 2 -5.78 -5.54 13.28
C ASP A 2 -6.70 -6.22 12.25
N SER A 3 -7.33 -7.34 12.60
CA SER A 3 -8.37 -7.98 11.79
C SER A 3 -9.56 -7.04 11.50
N VAL A 4 -9.90 -6.16 12.45
CA VAL A 4 -10.93 -5.15 12.29
C VAL A 4 -10.47 -4.06 11.32
N LYS A 5 -9.22 -3.59 11.41
CA LYS A 5 -8.67 -2.59 10.46
C LYS A 5 -8.70 -3.12 9.02
N GLN A 6 -8.30 -4.37 8.81
CA GLN A 6 -8.31 -5.02 7.51
C GLN A 6 -9.72 -5.06 6.91
N SER A 7 -10.67 -5.57 7.70
CA SER A 7 -12.06 -5.71 7.29
C SER A 7 -12.71 -4.35 7.06
N ALA A 8 -12.42 -3.36 7.90
CA ALA A 8 -12.92 -2.00 7.78
C ALA A 8 -12.40 -1.30 6.51
N ALA A 9 -11.10 -1.44 6.19
CA ALA A 9 -10.52 -0.87 4.98
C ALA A 9 -11.17 -1.44 3.70
N LEU A 10 -11.38 -2.76 3.67
CA LEU A 10 -12.04 -3.42 2.53
C LEU A 10 -13.56 -3.17 2.50
N CYS A 11 -14.20 -3.02 3.65
CA CYS A 11 -15.60 -2.61 3.76
C CYS A 11 -15.80 -1.21 3.19
N LEU A 12 -14.96 -0.24 3.60
CA LEU A 12 -14.99 1.12 3.06
C LEU A 12 -14.70 1.15 1.56
N LEU A 13 -13.77 0.31 1.08
CA LEU A 13 -13.52 0.15 -0.35
C LEU A 13 -14.78 -0.32 -1.09
N ARG A 14 -15.54 -1.27 -0.52
CA ARG A 14 -16.79 -1.73 -1.11
C ARG A 14 -17.84 -0.62 -1.13
N LEU A 15 -18.00 0.10 -0.03
CA LEU A 15 -18.91 1.24 0.06
C LEU A 15 -18.57 2.32 -0.99
N TYR A 16 -17.30 2.68 -1.11
CA TYR A 16 -16.84 3.66 -2.10
C TYR A 16 -17.12 3.23 -3.54
N ARG A 17 -16.96 1.94 -3.86
CA ARG A 17 -17.28 1.40 -5.19
C ARG A 17 -18.78 1.39 -5.49
N THR A 18 -19.61 1.18 -4.48
CA THR A 18 -21.07 1.10 -4.64
C THR A 18 -21.72 2.49 -4.64
N SER A 19 -21.24 3.40 -3.79
CA SER A 19 -21.83 4.72 -3.59
C SER A 19 -20.74 5.73 -3.24
N PRO A 20 -19.94 6.20 -4.22
CA PRO A 20 -18.81 7.09 -3.96
C PRO A 20 -19.23 8.42 -3.33
N ASP A 21 -20.44 8.90 -3.63
CA ASP A 21 -20.98 10.17 -3.14
C ASP A 21 -21.20 10.18 -1.61
N LEU A 22 -21.33 8.99 -0.99
CA LEU A 22 -21.50 8.85 0.45
C LEU A 22 -20.16 8.79 1.21
N VAL A 23 -19.04 8.75 0.50
CA VAL A 23 -17.70 8.64 1.09
C VAL A 23 -16.89 9.89 0.75
N PRO A 24 -17.11 11.01 1.48
CA PRO A 24 -16.36 12.23 1.25
C PRO A 24 -14.90 12.06 1.69
N MET A 25 -13.99 12.61 0.89
CA MET A 25 -12.59 12.76 1.30
C MET A 25 -12.51 13.78 2.45
N GLY A 26 -11.64 13.53 3.42
CA GLY A 26 -11.47 14.40 4.60
C GLY A 26 -10.34 13.92 5.51
N ASP A 27 -10.33 14.33 6.78
CA ASP A 27 -9.22 14.14 7.74
C ASP A 27 -8.79 12.70 8.04
N TRP A 28 -9.50 11.71 7.48
CA TRP A 28 -9.14 10.30 7.60
C TRP A 28 -8.17 9.84 6.48
N THR A 29 -8.04 10.59 5.37
CA THR A 29 -7.18 10.24 4.23
C THR A 29 -5.72 10.08 4.65
N SER A 30 -5.18 11.07 5.37
CA SER A 30 -3.82 11.06 5.92
C SER A 30 -3.56 9.87 6.84
N ARG A 31 -4.54 9.54 7.71
CA ARG A 31 -4.48 8.39 8.62
C ARG A 31 -4.49 7.07 7.85
N VAL A 32 -5.29 6.97 6.79
CA VAL A 32 -5.31 5.79 5.90
C VAL A 32 -3.98 5.62 5.18
N VAL A 33 -3.36 6.69 4.69
CA VAL A 33 -2.01 6.61 4.10
C VAL A 33 -0.99 6.11 5.13
N HIS A 34 -1.10 6.56 6.38
CA HIS A 34 -0.20 6.12 7.45
C HIS A 34 -0.34 4.62 7.79
N LEU A 35 -1.47 3.98 7.46
CA LEU A 35 -1.62 2.52 7.58
C LEU A 35 -0.62 1.73 6.73
N LEU A 36 -0.02 2.35 5.69
CA LEU A 36 1.07 1.71 4.96
C LEU A 36 2.32 1.47 5.83
N ASN A 37 2.43 2.17 6.97
CA ASN A 37 3.50 1.94 7.94
C ASN A 37 3.15 0.94 9.05
N ASP A 38 1.93 0.39 9.08
CA ASP A 38 1.53 -0.57 10.10
C ASP A 38 2.47 -1.80 10.11
N GLN A 39 2.71 -2.36 11.29
CA GLN A 39 3.57 -3.54 11.47
C GLN A 39 2.91 -4.78 10.87
N HIS A 40 1.59 -4.86 10.91
CA HIS A 40 0.84 -6.02 10.43
C HIS A 40 0.64 -5.93 8.92
N LEU A 41 1.36 -6.74 8.13
CA LEU A 41 1.32 -6.67 6.66
C LEU A 41 -0.08 -6.92 6.06
N GLY A 42 -0.96 -7.67 6.73
CA GLY A 42 -2.36 -7.77 6.35
C GLY A 42 -3.11 -6.43 6.37
N VAL A 43 -2.82 -5.54 7.34
CA VAL A 43 -3.38 -4.17 7.39
C VAL A 43 -2.86 -3.36 6.22
N VAL A 44 -1.55 -3.43 5.96
CA VAL A 44 -0.92 -2.77 4.80
C VAL A 44 -1.57 -3.25 3.50
N THR A 45 -1.77 -4.55 3.33
CA THR A 45 -2.40 -5.17 2.16
C THR A 45 -3.82 -4.66 1.90
N ALA A 46 -4.63 -4.56 2.94
CA ALA A 46 -5.98 -4.02 2.87
C ALA A 46 -5.97 -2.51 2.56
N ALA A 47 -5.14 -1.75 3.26
CA ALA A 47 -4.98 -0.31 3.08
C ALA A 47 -4.49 0.04 1.66
N THR A 48 -3.50 -0.68 1.12
CA THR A 48 -3.03 -0.48 -0.26
C THR A 48 -4.17 -0.65 -1.25
N SER A 49 -5.04 -1.66 -1.09
CA SER A 49 -6.17 -1.89 -1.99
C SER A 49 -7.19 -0.74 -1.97
N LEU A 50 -7.45 -0.18 -0.78
CA LEU A 50 -8.29 1.00 -0.61
C LEU A 50 -7.64 2.23 -1.28
N ILE A 51 -6.39 2.53 -0.92
CA ILE A 51 -5.65 3.69 -1.43
C ILE A 51 -5.54 3.64 -2.96
N THR A 52 -5.23 2.49 -3.56
CA THR A 52 -5.16 2.34 -5.03
C THR A 52 -6.48 2.75 -5.70
N THR A 53 -7.62 2.41 -5.11
CA THR A 53 -8.93 2.76 -5.69
C THR A 53 -9.24 4.24 -5.50
N LEU A 54 -8.93 4.81 -4.34
CA LEU A 54 -9.17 6.23 -4.05
C LEU A 54 -8.24 7.14 -4.86
N ALA A 55 -6.97 6.77 -5.00
CA ALA A 55 -5.96 7.51 -5.75
C ALA A 55 -6.30 7.66 -7.25
N GLN A 56 -7.07 6.73 -7.82
CA GLN A 56 -7.52 6.83 -9.22
C GLN A 56 -8.42 8.04 -9.47
N LYS A 57 -9.23 8.47 -8.49
CA LYS A 57 -10.07 9.67 -8.60
C LYS A 57 -9.45 10.89 -7.94
N ASN A 58 -8.66 10.70 -6.89
CA ASN A 58 -8.11 11.78 -6.07
C ASN A 58 -6.59 11.61 -5.88
N PRO A 59 -5.78 11.64 -6.95
CA PRO A 59 -4.35 11.30 -6.86
C PRO A 59 -3.57 12.21 -5.92
N GLU A 60 -3.83 13.52 -5.92
CA GLU A 60 -3.10 14.49 -5.08
C GLU A 60 -3.24 14.21 -3.58
N GLU A 61 -4.44 13.80 -3.13
CA GLU A 61 -4.75 13.51 -1.72
C GLU A 61 -3.93 12.33 -1.19
N PHE A 62 -3.59 11.38 -2.06
CA PHE A 62 -2.87 10.15 -1.70
C PHE A 62 -1.41 10.14 -2.18
N LYS A 63 -0.88 11.24 -2.73
CA LYS A 63 0.46 11.30 -3.31
C LYS A 63 1.58 10.92 -2.33
N THR A 64 1.38 11.19 -1.04
CA THR A 64 2.30 10.80 0.05
C THR A 64 2.45 9.27 0.17
N SER A 65 1.48 8.49 -0.31
CA SER A 65 1.54 7.03 -0.32
C SER A 65 2.67 6.47 -1.20
N VAL A 66 3.12 7.21 -2.22
CA VAL A 66 4.18 6.77 -3.15
C VAL A 66 5.49 6.52 -2.41
N SER A 67 5.96 7.51 -1.62
CA SER A 67 7.20 7.39 -0.86
C SER A 67 7.15 6.26 0.17
N LEU A 68 6.00 6.11 0.85
CA LEU A 68 5.79 5.04 1.82
C LEU A 68 5.76 3.66 1.15
N ALA A 69 5.10 3.53 0.00
CA ALA A 69 5.00 2.30 -0.76
C ALA A 69 6.36 1.83 -1.27
N VAL A 70 7.17 2.73 -1.85
CA VAL A 70 8.55 2.41 -2.28
C VAL A 70 9.40 2.00 -1.08
N SER A 71 9.29 2.71 0.04
CA SER A 71 10.05 2.38 1.24
C SER A 71 9.68 1.02 1.82
N ARG A 72 8.39 0.67 1.81
CA ARG A 72 7.92 -0.66 2.24
C ARG A 72 8.33 -1.75 1.28
N LEU A 73 8.21 -1.53 -0.04
CA LEU A 73 8.63 -2.50 -1.04
C LEU A 73 10.12 -2.83 -0.89
N SER A 74 10.97 -1.81 -0.75
CA SER A 74 12.41 -1.96 -0.48
C SER A 74 12.70 -2.83 0.74
N ARG A 75 12.00 -2.59 1.86
CA ARG A 75 12.12 -3.44 3.05
C ARG A 75 11.66 -4.88 2.84
N ILE A 76 10.64 -5.12 2.01
CA ILE A 76 10.14 -6.48 1.73
C ILE A 76 11.15 -7.26 0.90
N VAL A 77 11.64 -6.68 -0.20
CA VAL A 77 12.58 -7.39 -1.10
C VAL A 77 13.96 -7.64 -0.47
N THR A 78 14.35 -6.81 0.50
CA THR A 78 15.63 -6.97 1.24
C THR A 78 15.49 -7.78 2.54
N SER A 79 14.27 -8.16 2.93
CA SER A 79 14.04 -8.86 4.20
C SER A 79 14.62 -10.28 4.17
N ALA A 80 15.20 -10.71 5.29
CA ALA A 80 15.60 -12.10 5.45
C ALA A 80 14.35 -12.97 5.62
N SER A 81 14.45 -14.25 5.24
CA SER A 81 13.34 -15.21 5.36
C SER A 81 12.80 -15.36 6.78
N THR A 82 13.62 -15.08 7.79
CA THR A 82 13.26 -15.09 9.21
C THR A 82 12.41 -13.90 9.65
N ASP A 83 12.50 -12.76 8.96
CA ASP A 83 11.88 -11.50 9.40
C ASP A 83 10.39 -11.44 9.07
N LEU A 84 9.96 -12.17 8.05
CA LEU A 84 8.59 -12.18 7.53
C LEU A 84 7.99 -13.59 7.51
N GLN A 85 8.28 -14.40 8.52
CA GLN A 85 7.91 -15.83 8.53
C GLN A 85 6.42 -16.09 8.21
N ASP A 86 5.50 -15.28 8.75
CA ASP A 86 4.05 -15.41 8.52
C ASP A 86 3.58 -14.96 7.12
N TYR A 87 4.41 -14.22 6.40
CA TYR A 87 4.10 -13.63 5.09
C TYR A 87 5.02 -14.11 3.97
N THR A 88 6.02 -14.95 4.29
CA THR A 88 6.87 -15.63 3.31
C THR A 88 6.11 -16.80 2.72
N TYR A 89 5.95 -16.80 1.39
CA TYR A 89 5.26 -17.85 0.65
C TYR A 89 6.23 -18.51 -0.31
N TYR A 90 6.55 -19.78 -0.08
CA TYR A 90 7.55 -20.54 -0.87
C TYR A 90 8.86 -19.77 -1.08
N PHE A 91 9.46 -19.29 0.02
CA PHE A 91 10.71 -18.51 0.03
C PHE A 91 10.63 -17.13 -0.65
N VAL A 92 9.44 -16.68 -1.04
CA VAL A 92 9.21 -15.33 -1.55
C VAL A 92 8.58 -14.47 -0.45
N PRO A 93 9.19 -13.35 -0.05
CA PRO A 93 8.66 -12.49 1.00
C PRO A 93 7.44 -11.70 0.50
N ALA A 94 6.29 -11.88 1.16
CA ALA A 94 5.06 -11.11 0.97
C ALA A 94 4.65 -10.84 -0.50
N PRO A 95 4.57 -11.86 -1.37
CA PRO A 95 4.42 -11.67 -2.83
C PRO A 95 3.19 -10.85 -3.21
N TRP A 96 2.04 -11.09 -2.56
CA TRP A 96 0.81 -10.36 -2.85
C TRP A 96 0.86 -8.89 -2.44
N LEU A 97 1.58 -8.58 -1.36
CA LEU A 97 1.76 -7.20 -0.92
C LEU A 97 2.66 -6.47 -1.92
N SER A 98 3.77 -7.09 -2.36
CA SER A 98 4.64 -6.54 -3.39
C SER A 98 3.87 -6.20 -4.67
N VAL A 99 3.02 -7.12 -5.15
CA VAL A 99 2.15 -6.87 -6.31
C VAL A 99 1.21 -5.69 -6.10
N LYS A 100 0.58 -5.58 -4.92
CA LYS A 100 -0.34 -4.47 -4.63
C LYS A 100 0.38 -3.13 -4.53
N LEU A 101 1.57 -3.08 -3.92
CA LEU A 101 2.38 -1.87 -3.84
C LEU A 101 2.81 -1.42 -5.23
N LEU A 102 3.31 -2.34 -6.07
CA LEU A 102 3.65 -2.04 -7.47
C LEU A 102 2.43 -1.53 -8.25
N ARG A 103 1.24 -2.12 -8.03
CA ARG A 103 0.00 -1.66 -8.67
C ARG A 103 -0.42 -0.27 -8.20
N LEU A 104 -0.23 0.07 -6.92
CA LEU A 104 -0.45 1.42 -6.39
C LEU A 104 0.48 2.43 -7.07
N LEU A 105 1.76 2.11 -7.22
CA LEU A 105 2.73 3.00 -7.86
C LEU A 105 2.38 3.31 -9.32
N GLN A 106 1.74 2.38 -10.03
CA GLN A 106 1.23 2.61 -11.39
C GLN A 106 0.06 3.61 -11.47
N CYS A 107 -0.54 4.03 -10.35
CA CYS A 107 -1.54 5.10 -10.33
C CYS A 107 -0.90 6.50 -10.45
N TYR A 108 0.42 6.60 -10.35
CA TYR A 108 1.16 7.85 -10.31
C TYR A 108 2.16 7.95 -11.46
N PRO A 109 2.53 9.18 -11.87
CA PRO A 109 3.68 9.35 -12.73
C PRO A 109 4.96 8.87 -12.03
N PRO A 110 6.04 8.61 -12.81
CA PRO A 110 7.32 8.20 -12.24
C PRO A 110 7.77 9.15 -11.13
N PRO A 111 8.18 8.63 -9.96
CA PRO A 111 8.53 9.46 -8.82
C PRO A 111 9.83 10.23 -9.06
N ASP A 112 10.12 11.17 -8.16
CA ASP A 112 11.35 11.97 -8.18
C ASP A 112 12.61 11.09 -8.25
N PRO A 113 13.72 11.57 -8.84
CA PRO A 113 14.92 10.76 -9.08
C PRO A 113 15.40 9.98 -7.85
N ALA A 114 15.34 10.58 -6.65
CA ALA A 114 15.74 9.93 -5.41
C ALA A 114 14.87 8.72 -5.03
N VAL A 115 13.54 8.84 -5.19
CA VAL A 115 12.60 7.74 -4.91
C VAL A 115 12.64 6.71 -6.03
N ARG A 116 12.86 7.16 -7.27
CA ARG A 116 13.01 6.30 -8.44
C ARG A 116 14.22 5.38 -8.34
N GLY A 117 15.38 5.89 -7.92
CA GLY A 117 16.59 5.07 -7.75
C GLY A 117 16.35 3.89 -6.81
N ARG A 118 15.71 4.14 -5.66
CA ARG A 118 15.33 3.07 -4.72
C ARG A 118 14.37 2.07 -5.33
N LEU A 119 13.39 2.52 -6.11
CA LEU A 119 12.45 1.63 -6.78
C LEU A 119 13.15 0.73 -7.82
N THR A 120 14.08 1.29 -8.60
CA THR A 120 14.86 0.52 -9.58
C THR A 120 15.67 -0.57 -8.89
N GLU A 121 16.38 -0.25 -7.80
CA GLU A 121 17.13 -1.22 -7.00
C GLU A 121 16.23 -2.38 -6.51
N CYS A 122 14.99 -2.08 -6.09
CA CYS A 122 14.04 -3.11 -5.65
C CYS A 122 13.57 -4.05 -6.77
N LEU A 123 13.65 -3.61 -8.03
CA LEU A 123 13.21 -4.38 -9.19
C LEU A 123 14.34 -5.22 -9.80
N GLU A 124 15.59 -4.90 -9.45
CA GLU A 124 16.80 -5.59 -9.92
C GLU A 124 17.26 -6.69 -8.94
N THR A 125 16.63 -6.82 -7.77
CA THR A 125 16.90 -7.85 -6.75
C THR A 125 16.20 -9.17 -7.07
#